data_AF-A0A2D6XFF7-F1
#
_entry.id   AF-A0A2D6XFF7-F1
#
_cell.length_a   1.000
_cell.length_b   1.000
_cell.length_c   1.000
_cell.angle_alpha   90.00
_cell.angle_beta   90.00
_cell.angle_gamma   90.00
#
_symmetry.space_group_name_H-M   'P 1'
#
loop_
_entity.id
_entity.type
_entity.pdbx_description
1 polymer ?
#
loop_
_entity_poly.entity_id
_entity_poly.type
_entity_poly.pdbx_seq_one_letter_code
_entity_poly.pdbx_strand_id
1 'polypeptide(L)'
;MNLFSSNSKLKKDNIFKFSLPAFSTCTGAGDCLEYCYMKRVYSLRGAVCRNAHNRNYEFSRLRSFPDIAIHELKARQYIKRLRIHDSGDFYTQGYLNKWYKIASSCPEVLFYCYTKSLHLNFKQFKDLKNVKVIQSEGGKYKLDKRSAHAVVIAPGAKVPVGYVNGSKSDLVAIKHNRIYLYMKGGKNANI
;
A
#
# COMPACT_ATOMS: atom_id res chain seq x y z
N MET A 1 0.17 21.68 -1.55
CA MET A 1 0.27 20.68 -0.45
C MET A 1 1.32 19.64 -0.83
N ASN A 2 1.80 18.87 0.14
CA ASN A 2 2.75 17.77 -0.08
C ASN A 2 2.13 16.46 0.45
N LEU A 3 1.05 16.02 -0.21
CA LEU A 3 0.32 14.80 0.14
C LEU A 3 1.13 13.55 -0.16
N PHE A 4 1.90 13.59 -1.26
CA PHE A 4 2.66 12.43 -1.74
C PHE A 4 4.14 12.56 -1.35
N SER A 5 4.60 11.65 -0.51
CA SER A 5 5.97 11.59 -0.03
C SER A 5 6.65 10.29 -0.47
N SER A 6 7.95 10.13 -0.21
CA SER A 6 8.65 8.87 -0.43
C SER A 6 9.37 8.43 0.86
N ASN A 7 9.83 7.19 0.90
CA ASN A 7 10.70 6.66 1.94
C ASN A 7 12.00 6.13 1.33
N SER A 8 13.00 5.76 2.14
CA SER A 8 14.31 5.34 1.63
C SER A 8 14.28 4.13 0.68
N LYS A 9 13.26 3.26 0.79
CA LYS A 9 13.05 2.15 -0.14
C LYS A 9 12.45 2.65 -1.45
N LEU A 10 11.30 3.32 -1.37
CA LEU A 10 10.52 3.76 -2.53
C LEU A 10 11.26 4.81 -3.37
N LYS A 11 12.11 5.64 -2.75
CA LYS A 11 12.91 6.66 -3.44
C LYS A 11 13.85 6.05 -4.48
N LYS A 12 14.38 4.85 -4.24
CA LYS A 12 15.26 4.13 -5.18
C LYS A 12 14.55 3.76 -6.48
N ASP A 13 13.24 3.54 -6.41
CA ASP A 13 12.39 3.16 -7.55
C ASP A 13 11.62 4.35 -8.15
N ASN A 14 11.90 5.58 -7.68
CA ASN A 14 11.12 6.80 -7.95
C ASN A 14 9.61 6.62 -7.70
N ILE A 15 9.28 6.02 -6.54
CA ILE A 15 7.91 5.78 -6.12
C ILE A 15 7.54 6.75 -4.99
N PHE A 16 6.36 7.34 -5.11
CA PHE A 16 5.73 8.15 -4.06
C PHE A 16 4.66 7.32 -3.36
N LYS A 17 4.18 7.79 -2.21
CA LYS A 17 3.18 7.10 -1.41
C LYS A 17 2.21 8.05 -0.74
N PHE A 18 1.01 7.53 -0.50
CA PHE A 18 0.03 8.09 0.42
C PHE A 18 -0.29 7.02 1.47
N SER A 19 0.02 7.28 2.73
CA SER A 19 -0.08 6.27 3.79
C SER A 19 -1.00 6.71 4.91
N LEU A 20 -1.68 5.72 5.48
CA LEU A 20 -2.66 5.86 6.54
C LEU A 20 -2.17 5.23 7.85
N PRO A 21 -2.86 5.50 8.96
CA PRO A 21 -2.52 4.88 10.24
C PRO A 21 -2.77 3.38 10.17
N ALA A 22 -1.71 2.58 10.35
CA ALA A 22 -1.87 1.15 10.59
C ALA A 22 -2.77 0.88 11.80
N PHE A 23 -3.33 -0.33 11.87
CA PHE A 23 -4.27 -0.79 12.89
C PHE A 23 -5.68 -0.20 12.71
N SER A 24 -5.86 1.11 12.91
CA SER A 24 -7.19 1.73 12.91
C SER A 24 -7.86 1.75 11.52
N THR A 25 -7.09 1.76 10.44
CA THR A 25 -7.62 1.73 9.06
C THR A 25 -7.56 0.34 8.40
N CYS A 26 -6.95 -0.65 9.07
CA CYS A 26 -6.71 -1.97 8.50
C CYS A 26 -7.89 -2.93 8.76
N THR A 27 -9.06 -2.64 8.17
CA THR A 27 -10.31 -3.38 8.44
C THR A 27 -10.24 -4.87 8.06
N GLY A 28 -9.42 -5.21 7.06
CA GLY A 28 -9.16 -6.60 6.65
C GLY A 28 -8.00 -7.31 7.35
N ALA A 29 -7.35 -6.69 8.35
CA ALA A 29 -6.23 -7.30 9.05
C ALA A 29 -6.66 -8.54 9.87
N GLY A 30 -5.82 -9.58 9.85
CA GLY A 30 -5.92 -10.78 10.69
C GLY A 30 -4.56 -11.05 11.33
N ASP A 31 -3.97 -12.22 11.08
CA ASP A 31 -2.66 -12.64 11.60
C ASP A 31 -1.53 -11.62 11.37
N CYS A 32 -1.64 -10.79 10.33
CA CYS A 32 -0.67 -9.74 10.06
C CYS A 32 -0.52 -8.70 11.17
N LEU A 33 -1.49 -8.61 12.08
CA LEU A 33 -1.36 -7.74 13.25
C LEU A 33 -0.17 -8.18 14.11
N GLU A 34 0.13 -9.47 14.22
CA GLU A 34 1.24 -9.98 15.04
C GLU A 34 2.59 -9.43 14.58
N TYR A 35 2.82 -9.47 13.27
CA TYR A 35 4.09 -9.09 12.64
C TYR A 35 4.03 -7.74 11.90
N CYS A 36 3.05 -6.89 12.23
CA CYS A 36 2.91 -5.58 11.60
C CYS A 36 4.14 -4.70 11.87
N TYR A 37 4.94 -4.45 10.84
CA TYR A 37 6.19 -3.68 10.96
C TYR A 37 5.98 -2.25 11.49
N MET A 38 4.76 -1.72 11.35
CA MET A 38 4.40 -0.40 11.87
C MET A 38 4.37 -0.34 13.41
N LYS A 39 4.27 -1.49 14.11
CA LYS A 39 4.46 -1.54 15.57
C LYS A 39 5.83 -0.98 15.95
N ARG A 40 6.90 -1.51 15.33
CA ARG A 40 8.28 -1.05 15.55
C ARG A 40 8.50 0.38 15.04
N VAL A 41 7.95 0.74 13.87
CA VAL A 41 8.11 2.09 13.32
C VAL A 41 7.48 3.15 14.22
N TYR A 42 6.26 2.92 14.72
CA TYR A 42 5.63 3.88 15.64
C TYR A 42 6.29 3.90 17.01
N SER A 43 6.91 2.81 17.47
CA SER A 43 7.71 2.81 18.69
C SER A 43 8.99 3.64 18.53
N LEU A 44 9.73 3.45 17.43
CA LEU A 44 11.04 4.11 17.21
C LEU A 44 10.93 5.54 16.67
N ARG A 45 9.95 5.81 15.81
CA ARG A 45 9.76 7.09 15.10
C ARG A 45 8.47 7.82 15.51
N GLY A 46 7.82 7.30 16.55
CA GLY A 46 6.88 8.00 17.43
C GLY A 46 5.83 8.87 16.73
N ALA A 47 5.72 10.10 17.24
CA ALA A 47 4.68 11.04 16.90
C ALA A 47 4.76 11.55 15.47
N VAL A 48 5.94 11.71 14.86
CA VAL A 48 6.06 12.32 13.53
C VAL A 48 5.38 11.47 12.46
N CYS A 49 5.73 10.18 12.41
CA CYS A 49 5.16 9.26 11.43
C CYS A 49 3.66 9.05 11.68
N ARG A 50 3.27 8.90 12.96
CA ARG A 50 1.87 8.73 13.35
C ARG A 50 1.03 9.97 13.02
N ASN A 51 1.52 11.17 13.32
CA ASN A 51 0.83 12.42 13.03
C ASN A 51 0.69 12.64 11.53
N ALA A 52 1.72 12.33 10.73
CA ALA A 52 1.61 12.39 9.28
C ALA A 52 0.54 11.43 8.75
N HIS A 53 0.50 10.20 9.25
CA HIS A 53 -0.52 9.23 8.86
C HIS A 53 -1.93 9.66 9.31
N ASN A 54 -2.08 10.19 10.54
CA ASN A 54 -3.37 10.68 11.04
C ASN A 54 -3.87 11.88 10.23
N ARG A 55 -2.99 12.82 9.86
CA ARG A 55 -3.34 13.93 8.96
C ARG A 55 -3.84 13.42 7.61
N ASN A 56 -3.16 12.43 7.03
CA ASN A 56 -3.61 11.80 5.79
C ASN A 56 -4.96 11.11 5.95
N TYR A 57 -5.21 10.47 7.10
CA TYR A 57 -6.51 9.86 7.38
C TYR A 57 -7.62 10.91 7.43
N GLU A 58 -7.48 11.95 8.23
CA GLU A 58 -8.47 13.03 8.30
C GLU A 58 -8.68 13.69 6.93
N PHE A 59 -7.60 13.95 6.20
CA PHE A 59 -7.68 14.50 4.86
C PHE A 59 -8.43 13.56 3.90
N SER A 60 -8.17 12.25 3.97
CA SER A 60 -8.83 11.26 3.11
C SER A 60 -10.34 11.16 3.32
N ARG A 61 -10.85 11.62 4.48
CA ARG A 61 -12.27 11.61 4.83
C ARG A 61 -13.01 12.78 4.17
N LEU A 62 -12.33 13.87 3.86
CA LEU A 62 -12.91 15.04 3.20
C LEU A 62 -13.47 14.69 1.81
N ARG A 63 -14.59 15.31 1.44
CA ARG A 63 -15.17 15.16 0.09
C ARG A 63 -14.24 15.67 -1.01
N SER A 64 -13.48 16.74 -0.71
CA SER A 64 -12.51 17.38 -1.60
C SER A 64 -11.18 16.62 -1.76
N PHE A 65 -10.97 15.51 -1.04
CA PHE A 65 -9.73 14.72 -1.12
C PHE A 65 -9.34 14.38 -2.57
N PRO A 66 -10.24 13.83 -3.42
CA PRO A 66 -9.87 13.47 -4.79
C PRO A 66 -9.41 14.68 -5.59
N ASP A 67 -10.11 15.80 -5.50
CA ASP A 67 -9.85 16.98 -6.34
C ASP A 67 -8.49 17.59 -5.99
N ILE A 68 -8.16 17.67 -4.69
CA ILE A 68 -6.86 18.18 -4.24
C ILE A 68 -5.73 17.19 -4.60
N ALA A 69 -5.97 15.88 -4.46
CA ALA A 69 -5.00 14.86 -4.86
C ALA A 69 -4.69 14.89 -6.37
N ILE A 70 -5.73 15.01 -7.20
CA ILE A 70 -5.62 15.15 -8.65
C ILE A 70 -4.85 16.41 -9.01
N HIS A 71 -5.20 17.55 -8.42
CA HIS A 71 -4.50 18.81 -8.65
C HIS A 71 -3.02 18.69 -8.29
N GLU A 72 -2.68 18.08 -7.16
CA GLU A 72 -1.28 17.87 -6.76
C GLU A 72 -0.52 16.95 -7.73
N LEU A 73 -1.12 15.85 -8.19
CA LEU A 73 -0.48 14.95 -9.16
C LEU A 73 -0.23 15.64 -10.51
N LYS A 74 -1.20 16.43 -10.98
CA LYS A 74 -1.07 17.22 -12.22
C LYS A 74 -0.02 18.31 -12.10
N ALA A 75 0.12 18.95 -10.94
CA ALA A 75 1.17 19.94 -10.69
C ALA A 75 2.55 19.28 -10.52
N ARG A 76 2.62 18.07 -9.95
CA ARG A 76 3.86 17.33 -9.68
C ARG A 76 4.05 16.22 -10.72
N GLN A 77 4.12 16.60 -12.00
CA GLN A 77 4.18 15.65 -13.13
C GLN A 77 5.36 14.66 -13.10
N TYR A 78 6.38 14.91 -12.27
CA TYR A 78 7.47 13.96 -12.02
C TYR A 78 7.05 12.71 -11.22
N ILE A 79 5.89 12.75 -10.55
CA ILE A 79 5.31 11.58 -9.89
C ILE A 79 4.73 10.67 -10.96
N LYS A 80 5.48 9.63 -11.34
CA LYS A 80 5.03 8.64 -12.33
C LYS A 80 4.49 7.36 -11.71
N ARG A 81 4.77 7.12 -10.42
CA ARG A 81 4.38 5.90 -9.71
C ARG A 81 3.96 6.24 -8.28
N LEU A 82 2.77 5.79 -7.90
CA LEU A 82 2.20 6.01 -6.58
C LEU A 82 1.80 4.69 -5.93
N ARG A 83 2.41 4.41 -4.78
CA ARG A 83 1.97 3.36 -3.88
C ARG A 83 0.84 3.90 -3.00
N ILE A 84 -0.34 3.35 -3.16
CA ILE A 84 -1.43 3.58 -2.22
C ILE A 84 -1.17 2.67 -1.02
N HIS A 85 -0.86 3.30 0.11
CA HIS A 85 -0.54 2.70 1.41
C HIS A 85 0.79 1.91 1.43
N ASP A 86 1.82 2.50 2.04
CA ASP A 86 2.87 1.67 2.66
C ASP A 86 2.48 1.23 4.08
N SER A 87 1.61 2.00 4.73
CA SER A 87 0.98 1.74 6.03
C SER A 87 -0.53 2.04 5.94
N GLY A 88 -1.32 1.36 6.77
CA GLY A 88 -2.77 1.42 6.73
C GLY A 88 -3.36 0.59 5.58
N ASP A 89 -4.67 0.66 5.40
CA ASP A 89 -5.37 -0.02 4.29
C ASP A 89 -6.64 0.76 3.91
N PHE A 90 -7.34 0.30 2.87
CA PHE A 90 -8.66 0.79 2.53
C PHE A 90 -9.66 0.47 3.65
N TYR A 91 -10.19 1.52 4.30
CA TYR A 91 -11.08 1.37 5.46
C TYR A 91 -12.57 1.35 5.10
N THR A 92 -12.98 1.84 3.92
CA THR A 92 -14.36 1.82 3.43
C THR A 92 -14.42 1.76 1.90
N GLN A 93 -15.56 1.32 1.35
CA GLN A 93 -15.82 1.40 -0.09
C GLN A 93 -15.79 2.85 -0.58
N GLY A 94 -16.33 3.81 0.19
CA GLY A 94 -16.31 5.23 -0.16
C GLY A 94 -14.88 5.76 -0.34
N TYR A 95 -13.94 5.33 0.51
CA TYR A 95 -12.53 5.70 0.36
C TYR A 95 -11.86 5.03 -0.86
N LEU A 96 -12.18 3.77 -1.14
CA LEU A 96 -11.74 3.10 -2.39
C LEU A 96 -12.25 3.85 -3.63
N ASN A 97 -13.51 4.27 -3.63
CA ASN A 97 -14.11 5.03 -4.74
C ASN A 97 -13.42 6.39 -4.97
N LYS A 98 -12.93 7.03 -3.91
CA LYS A 98 -12.10 8.25 -4.03
C LYS A 98 -10.79 7.97 -4.77
N TRP A 99 -10.12 6.85 -4.49
CA TRP A 99 -8.94 6.44 -5.23
C TRP A 99 -9.22 6.07 -6.68
N TYR A 100 -10.38 5.44 -6.95
CA TYR A 100 -10.85 5.24 -8.31
C TYR A 100 -10.98 6.57 -9.08
N LYS A 101 -11.61 7.58 -8.48
CA LYS A 101 -11.70 8.93 -9.09
C LYS A 101 -10.32 9.54 -9.35
N ILE A 102 -9.38 9.42 -8.41
CA ILE A 102 -8.02 9.94 -8.57
C ILE A 102 -7.30 9.22 -9.73
N ALA A 103 -7.29 7.88 -9.71
CA ALA A 103 -6.56 7.10 -10.70
C ALA A 103 -7.12 7.23 -12.11
N SER A 104 -8.45 7.28 -12.26
CA SER A 104 -9.10 7.54 -13.55
C SER A 104 -8.82 8.93 -14.11
N SER A 105 -8.57 9.92 -13.24
CA SER A 105 -8.28 11.31 -13.64
C SER A 105 -6.80 11.60 -13.90
N CYS A 106 -5.92 10.64 -13.59
CA CYS A 106 -4.46 10.75 -13.73
C CYS A 106 -3.89 9.50 -14.44
N PRO A 107 -4.29 9.23 -15.71
CA PRO A 107 -3.88 8.03 -16.45
C PRO A 107 -2.36 7.91 -16.66
N GLU A 108 -1.62 9.02 -16.57
CA GLU A 108 -0.16 9.10 -16.68
C GLU A 108 0.59 8.60 -15.44
N VAL A 109 -0.11 8.40 -14.32
CA VAL A 109 0.45 7.90 -13.07
C VAL A 109 0.07 6.44 -12.90
N LEU A 110 1.06 5.59 -12.65
CA LEU A 110 0.84 4.19 -12.27
C LEU A 110 0.55 4.09 -10.77
N PHE A 111 -0.63 3.61 -10.42
CA PHE A 111 -1.04 3.35 -9.05
C PHE A 111 -0.91 1.86 -8.72
N TYR A 112 -0.39 1.54 -7.54
CA TYR A 112 -0.46 0.17 -7.04
C TYR A 112 -0.65 0.13 -5.53
N CYS A 113 -1.24 -0.96 -5.03
CA CYS A 113 -1.45 -1.17 -3.61
C CYS A 113 -1.25 -2.63 -3.23
N TYR A 114 -0.89 -2.83 -1.96
CA TYR A 114 -1.09 -4.10 -1.27
C TYR A 114 -2.29 -3.93 -0.36
N THR A 115 -3.26 -4.83 -0.40
CA THR A 115 -4.46 -4.72 0.44
C THR A 115 -4.88 -6.06 1.01
N LYS A 116 -5.40 -6.01 2.24
CA LYS A 116 -6.08 -7.08 2.96
C LYS A 116 -7.58 -6.83 3.06
N SER A 117 -8.06 -5.65 2.70
CA SER A 117 -9.47 -5.26 2.74
C SER A 117 -10.30 -5.89 1.61
N LEU A 118 -10.19 -7.20 1.41
CA LEU A 118 -10.78 -7.92 0.27
C LEU A 118 -12.31 -8.08 0.33
N HIS A 119 -12.94 -7.61 1.41
CA HIS A 119 -14.39 -7.45 1.50
C HIS A 119 -14.91 -6.25 0.68
N LEU A 120 -14.03 -5.35 0.25
CA LEU A 120 -14.41 -4.22 -0.60
C LEU A 120 -14.50 -4.63 -2.07
N ASN A 121 -15.33 -3.94 -2.83
CA ASN A 121 -15.48 -4.16 -4.27
C ASN A 121 -14.41 -3.38 -5.04
N PHE A 122 -13.37 -4.09 -5.47
CA PHE A 122 -12.27 -3.56 -6.27
C PHE A 122 -12.48 -3.66 -7.79
N LYS A 123 -13.63 -4.16 -8.29
CA LYS A 123 -13.82 -4.47 -9.72
C LYS A 123 -13.45 -3.29 -10.62
N GLN A 124 -14.15 -2.16 -10.46
CA GLN A 124 -13.91 -0.95 -11.24
C GLN A 124 -12.49 -0.38 -11.07
N PHE A 125 -11.92 -0.50 -9.87
CA PHE A 125 -10.57 0.00 -9.61
C PHE A 125 -9.51 -0.84 -10.33
N LYS A 126 -9.68 -2.16 -10.39
CA LYS A 126 -8.79 -3.08 -11.11
C LYS A 126 -8.92 -3.00 -12.63
N ASP A 127 -10.07 -2.55 -13.13
CA ASP A 127 -10.31 -2.39 -14.58
C ASP A 127 -9.54 -1.20 -15.18
N LEU A 128 -9.05 -0.27 -14.33
CA LEU A 128 -8.20 0.84 -14.78
C LEU A 128 -6.80 0.33 -15.20
N LYS A 129 -6.40 0.63 -16.44
CA LYS A 129 -5.11 0.21 -17.02
C LYS A 129 -3.87 0.70 -16.25
N ASN A 130 -4.00 1.80 -15.52
CA ASN A 130 -2.94 2.40 -14.71
C ASN A 130 -3.01 1.98 -13.23
N VAL A 131 -3.77 0.95 -12.88
CA VAL A 131 -3.90 0.45 -11.50
C VAL A 131 -3.47 -1.00 -11.39
N LYS A 132 -2.73 -1.32 -10.33
CA LYS A 132 -2.44 -2.70 -9.93
C LYS A 132 -2.78 -2.96 -8.46
N VAL A 133 -3.75 -3.83 -8.23
CA VAL A 133 -4.14 -4.27 -6.88
C VAL A 133 -3.48 -5.62 -6.57
N ILE A 134 -2.71 -5.68 -5.48
CA ILE A 134 -2.04 -6.89 -5.02
C ILE A 134 -2.70 -7.31 -3.71
N GLN A 135 -3.34 -8.48 -3.72
CA GLN A 135 -3.94 -9.02 -2.49
C GLN A 135 -2.82 -9.49 -1.55
N SER A 136 -2.90 -9.20 -0.26
CA SER A 136 -1.83 -9.52 0.69
C SER A 136 -2.27 -10.56 1.71
N GLU A 137 -1.46 -11.59 1.90
CA GLU A 137 -1.69 -12.64 2.89
C GLU A 137 -1.59 -12.14 4.33
N GLY A 138 -2.25 -12.84 5.25
CA GLY A 138 -2.33 -12.53 6.69
C GLY A 138 -3.51 -11.64 7.06
N GLY A 139 -4.46 -11.47 6.14
CA GLY A 139 -5.75 -10.84 6.40
C GLY A 139 -6.83 -11.85 6.79
N LYS A 140 -8.01 -11.37 7.15
CA LYS A 140 -9.19 -12.21 7.48
C LYS A 140 -9.77 -12.94 6.26
N TYR A 141 -9.48 -12.46 5.06
CA TYR A 141 -10.13 -12.88 3.83
C TYR A 141 -9.21 -13.73 2.97
N LYS A 142 -9.77 -14.78 2.37
CA LYS A 142 -9.07 -15.68 1.47
C LYS A 142 -8.63 -14.95 0.20
N LEU A 143 -7.40 -15.20 -0.22
CA LEU A 143 -6.87 -14.66 -1.47
C LEU A 143 -7.42 -15.41 -2.68
N ASP A 144 -7.74 -14.69 -3.75
CA ASP A 144 -7.87 -15.28 -5.09
C ASP A 144 -6.47 -15.42 -5.72
N LYS A 145 -5.97 -16.65 -5.81
CA LYS A 145 -4.63 -16.95 -6.35
C LYS A 145 -4.49 -16.73 -7.86
N ARG A 146 -5.58 -16.49 -8.58
CA ARG A 146 -5.56 -16.10 -10.02
C ARG A 146 -5.20 -14.63 -10.18
N SER A 147 -5.59 -13.80 -9.23
CA SER A 147 -5.25 -12.38 -9.16
C SER A 147 -3.81 -12.17 -8.67
N ALA A 148 -3.27 -10.97 -8.88
CA ALA A 148 -1.98 -10.58 -8.30
C ALA A 148 -2.04 -10.63 -6.76
N HIS A 149 -1.08 -11.30 -6.14
CA HIS A 149 -1.06 -11.48 -4.70
C HIS A 149 0.36 -11.59 -4.15
N ALA A 150 0.47 -11.31 -2.85
CA ALA A 150 1.70 -11.34 -2.11
C ALA A 150 1.60 -12.14 -0.82
N VAL A 151 2.60 -12.99 -0.60
CA VAL A 151 2.78 -13.79 0.62
C VAL A 151 3.87 -13.17 1.49
N VAL A 152 3.74 -13.33 2.80
CA VAL A 152 4.73 -12.81 3.76
C VAL A 152 5.38 -13.99 4.47
N ILE A 153 6.69 -14.13 4.31
CA ILE A 153 7.45 -15.27 4.85
C ILE A 153 8.49 -14.83 5.88
N ALA A 154 8.79 -15.69 6.84
CA ALA A 154 9.86 -15.46 7.79
C ALA A 154 11.24 -15.49 7.08
N PRO A 155 12.25 -14.77 7.59
CA PRO A 155 13.63 -14.94 7.15
C PRO A 155 14.05 -16.42 7.27
N GLY A 156 14.72 -16.96 6.25
CA GLY A 156 15.13 -18.37 6.21
C GLY A 156 14.03 -19.38 5.84
N ALA A 157 12.77 -18.96 5.76
CA ALA A 157 11.70 -19.84 5.30
C ALA A 157 11.83 -20.19 3.81
N LYS A 158 11.32 -21.36 3.42
CA LYS A 158 11.29 -21.81 2.02
C LYS A 158 10.49 -20.83 1.17
N VAL A 159 11.09 -20.38 0.07
CA VAL A 159 10.43 -19.50 -0.90
C VAL A 159 9.40 -20.30 -1.69
N PRO A 160 8.14 -19.83 -1.80
CA PRO A 160 7.13 -20.47 -2.62
C PRO A 160 7.53 -20.48 -4.11
N VAL A 161 7.33 -21.60 -4.78
CA VAL A 161 7.72 -21.79 -6.20
C VAL A 161 6.97 -20.78 -7.08
N GLY A 162 7.71 -20.09 -7.95
CA GLY A 162 7.15 -19.11 -8.89
C GLY A 162 6.81 -17.74 -8.29
N TYR A 163 7.26 -17.46 -7.05
CA TYR A 163 7.15 -16.14 -6.43
C TYR A 163 8.46 -15.36 -6.55
N VAL A 164 8.35 -14.05 -6.76
CA VAL A 164 9.50 -13.15 -6.91
C VAL A 164 9.66 -12.27 -5.67
N ASN A 165 10.90 -12.04 -5.24
CA ASN A 165 11.19 -11.29 -4.02
C ASN A 165 10.92 -9.78 -4.17
N GLY A 166 9.88 -9.26 -3.53
CA GLY A 166 9.56 -7.82 -3.50
C GLY A 166 10.17 -7.05 -2.33
N SER A 167 10.98 -7.68 -1.50
CA SER A 167 11.43 -7.10 -0.22
C SER A 167 12.36 -5.90 -0.41
N LYS A 168 13.17 -5.90 -1.48
CA LYS A 168 14.18 -4.86 -1.78
C LYS A 168 13.69 -3.76 -2.73
N SER A 169 12.84 -4.08 -3.71
CA SER A 169 12.30 -3.12 -4.68
C SER A 169 10.80 -3.34 -4.86
N ASP A 170 10.05 -2.25 -4.92
CA ASP A 170 8.61 -2.29 -5.20
C ASP A 170 8.32 -2.37 -6.71
N LEU A 171 9.32 -2.23 -7.58
CA LEU A 171 9.14 -2.50 -9.02
C LEU A 171 8.77 -3.96 -9.30
N VAL A 172 9.15 -4.88 -8.40
CA VAL A 172 8.72 -6.28 -8.47
C VAL A 172 7.21 -6.39 -8.35
N ALA A 173 6.60 -5.60 -7.44
CA ALA A 173 5.16 -5.53 -7.23
C ALA A 173 4.42 -5.12 -8.50
N ILE A 174 4.98 -4.14 -9.20
CA ILE A 174 4.46 -3.59 -10.44
C ILE A 174 4.55 -4.62 -11.58
N LYS A 175 5.69 -5.31 -11.70
CA LYS A 175 5.98 -6.19 -12.85
C LYS A 175 5.47 -7.64 -12.72
N HIS A 176 5.23 -8.13 -11.51
CA HIS A 176 4.93 -9.55 -11.25
C HIS A 176 3.62 -9.74 -10.50
N ASN A 177 2.96 -10.89 -10.70
CA ASN A 177 1.68 -11.19 -10.05
C ASN A 177 1.81 -12.08 -8.81
N ARG A 178 2.97 -12.74 -8.63
CA ARG A 178 3.26 -13.60 -7.47
C ARG A 178 4.48 -13.06 -6.77
N ILE A 179 4.27 -12.43 -5.63
CA ILE A 179 5.32 -11.69 -4.90
C ILE A 179 5.48 -12.30 -3.52
N TYR A 180 6.71 -12.48 -3.06
CA TYR A 180 6.94 -12.78 -1.63
C TYR A 180 7.70 -11.62 -0.98
N LEU A 181 7.38 -11.38 0.30
CA LEU A 181 8.02 -10.37 1.13
C LEU A 181 8.53 -11.02 2.41
N TYR A 182 9.73 -10.66 2.84
CA TYR A 182 10.21 -11.03 4.15
C TYR A 182 9.53 -10.21 5.24
N MET A 183 9.19 -10.87 6.36
CA MET A 183 8.70 -10.21 7.57
C MET A 183 9.71 -9.18 8.05
N LYS A 184 9.26 -7.92 8.18
CA LYS A 184 10.06 -6.82 8.72
C LYS A 184 9.81 -6.72 10.22
N GLY A 185 10.54 -7.47 11.04
CA GLY A 185 10.56 -7.27 12.50
C GLY A 185 10.20 -8.45 13.39
N GLY A 186 10.51 -9.69 13.02
CA GLY A 186 10.65 -10.77 14.03
C GLY A 186 11.88 -10.52 14.92
N LYS A 187 11.91 -11.11 16.13
CA LYS A 187 13.01 -11.00 17.12
C LYS A 187 14.43 -11.26 16.57
N ASN A 188 14.56 -11.81 15.36
CA ASN A 188 15.84 -12.12 14.71
C ASN A 188 16.12 -11.31 13.43
N ALA A 189 15.52 -10.12 13.26
CA ALA A 189 15.87 -9.24 12.14
C ALA A 189 17.06 -8.33 12.48
N ASN A 190 18.25 -8.92 12.57
CA ASN A 190 19.50 -8.18 12.44
C ASN A 190 19.65 -7.77 10.96
N ILE A 191 19.56 -6.47 10.72
CA ILE A 191 20.12 -5.80 9.53
C ILE A 191 21.41 -5.15 9.99
#